data_AF-A0ABD0SEP4-F1
#
_entry.id   AF-A0ABD0SEP4-F1
#
_cell.length_a   1.000
_cell.length_b   1.000
_cell.length_c   1.000
_cell.angle_alpha   90.00
_cell.angle_beta   90.00
_cell.angle_gamma   90.00
#
_symmetry.space_group_name_H-M   'P 1'
#
loop_
_entity.id
_entity.type
_entity.pdbx_description
1 polymer ?
#
loop_
_entity_poly.entity_id
_entity_poly.type
_entity_poly.pdbx_seq_one_letter_code
_entity_poly.pdbx_strand_id
1 'polypeptide(L)'
;MIQPDLSAAMGLLTHLNSDELKEMLNDDTKFDSVLKDVKQVKEWDVEKEMIIASNRSLAEFNLSKEPELEELKQQVLEKSEAGEQFCVRIQELLEEYKSKSAGISADTTLALLQTSAAETEEESENIAQDFLSGKIDVDKFLEDFEPIRKKMHLRKFKAEKMSELMRTPNQSSYGNGYSKPYLPYPSYGPPSVPSVPYPMGPLNMPMPGMYGNHF
;
A
#
# COMPACT_ATOMS: atom_id res chain seq x y z
N MET A 1 23.00 43.18 -20.60
CA MET A 1 23.08 43.44 -22.06
C MET A 1 24.50 43.14 -22.49
N ILE A 2 24.68 42.20 -23.41
CA ILE A 2 26.01 41.88 -23.95
C ILE A 2 26.36 43.00 -24.92
N GLN A 3 27.47 43.70 -24.67
CA GLN A 3 27.91 44.78 -25.55
C GLN A 3 28.75 44.20 -26.70
N PRO A 4 28.55 44.68 -27.94
CA PRO A 4 29.36 44.26 -29.07
C PRO A 4 30.80 44.77 -28.91
N ASP A 5 31.77 43.89 -29.15
CA ASP A 5 33.19 44.24 -29.18
C ASP A 5 33.53 44.91 -30.53
N LEU A 6 33.16 46.18 -30.60
CA LEU A 6 33.43 47.04 -31.76
C LEU A 6 34.94 47.24 -31.98
N SER A 7 35.77 47.13 -30.94
CA SER A 7 37.22 47.31 -31.07
C SER A 7 37.86 46.16 -31.84
N ALA A 8 37.48 44.92 -31.53
CA ALA A 8 37.95 43.74 -32.26
C ALA A 8 37.44 43.72 -33.71
N ALA A 9 36.19 44.13 -33.94
CA ALA A 9 35.63 44.24 -35.28
C ALA A 9 36.32 45.33 -36.12
N MET A 10 36.59 46.50 -35.54
CA MET A 10 37.29 47.59 -36.24
C MET A 10 38.74 47.23 -36.60
N GLY A 11 39.44 46.46 -35.75
CA GLY A 11 40.80 45.98 -36.04
C GLY A 11 40.90 45.07 -37.28
N LEU A 12 39.82 44.39 -37.64
CA LEU A 12 39.75 43.60 -38.89
C LEU A 12 39.52 44.48 -40.12
N LEU A 13 38.89 45.64 -39.95
CA LEU A 13 38.56 46.57 -41.02
C LEU A 13 39.66 47.59 -41.34
N THR A 14 40.58 47.86 -40.39
CA THR A 14 41.62 48.89 -40.53
C THR A 14 42.65 48.62 -41.62
N HIS A 15 42.74 47.39 -42.12
CA HIS A 15 43.69 47.00 -43.16
C HIS A 15 43.10 46.98 -44.57
N LEU A 16 41.81 47.25 -44.72
CA LEU A 16 41.10 47.26 -46.01
C LEU A 16 41.14 48.64 -46.67
N ASN A 17 41.21 48.68 -48.00
CA ASN A 17 41.18 49.91 -48.78
C ASN A 17 39.74 50.39 -49.07
N SER A 18 39.58 51.60 -49.63
CA SER A 18 38.25 52.20 -49.85
C SER A 18 37.38 51.43 -50.86
N ASP A 19 37.98 50.73 -51.82
CA ASP A 19 37.24 49.96 -52.82
C ASP A 19 36.79 48.62 -52.21
N GLU A 20 37.64 47.98 -51.41
CA GLU A 20 37.34 46.76 -50.64
C GLU A 20 36.24 47.00 -49.59
N LEU A 21 36.30 48.12 -48.87
CA LEU A 21 35.26 48.50 -47.91
C LEU A 21 33.92 48.80 -48.60
N LYS A 22 33.95 49.45 -49.78
CA LYS A 22 32.75 49.66 -50.60
C LYS A 22 32.19 48.35 -51.11
N GLU A 23 33.04 47.44 -51.54
CA GLU A 23 32.62 46.14 -52.02
C GLU A 23 31.95 45.34 -50.91
N MET A 24 32.57 45.28 -49.72
CA MET A 24 32.00 44.62 -48.55
C MET A 24 30.68 45.26 -48.08
N LEU A 25 30.54 46.59 -48.17
CA LEU A 25 29.29 47.28 -47.83
C LEU A 25 28.14 46.94 -48.79
N ASN A 26 28.45 46.58 -50.04
CA ASN A 26 27.45 46.30 -51.08
C ASN A 26 27.24 44.79 -51.32
N ASP A 27 27.97 43.91 -50.63
CA ASP A 27 27.88 42.46 -50.74
C ASP A 27 27.71 41.84 -49.34
N ASP A 28 26.45 41.51 -49.01
CA ASP A 28 26.08 40.90 -47.72
C ASP A 28 26.84 39.60 -47.44
N THR A 29 27.24 38.85 -48.46
CA THR A 29 27.98 37.59 -48.26
C THR A 29 29.42 37.83 -47.83
N LYS A 30 30.05 38.88 -48.37
CA LYS A 30 31.39 39.34 -47.94
C LYS A 30 31.34 39.97 -46.56
N PHE A 31 30.27 40.71 -46.26
CA PHE A 31 30.06 41.23 -44.91
C PHE A 31 29.91 40.11 -43.87
N ASP A 32 29.07 39.10 -44.14
CA ASP A 32 28.89 37.94 -43.26
C ASP A 32 30.18 37.13 -43.07
N SER A 33 31.01 37.04 -44.12
CA SER A 33 32.33 36.42 -44.05
C SER A 33 33.21 37.11 -43.01
N VAL A 34 33.33 38.43 -43.07
CA VAL A 34 34.15 39.21 -42.13
C VAL A 34 33.53 39.21 -40.73
N LEU A 35 32.20 39.21 -40.63
CA LEU A 35 31.49 39.14 -39.35
C LEU A 35 31.76 37.82 -38.62
N LYS A 36 31.78 36.69 -39.34
CA LYS A 36 32.18 35.38 -38.79
C LYS A 36 33.62 35.35 -38.29
N ASP A 37 34.47 36.26 -38.76
CA ASP A 37 35.85 36.36 -38.31
C ASP A 37 36.05 37.15 -37.02
N VAL A 38 35.05 37.92 -36.60
CA VAL A 38 35.04 38.65 -35.33
C VAL A 38 35.12 37.66 -34.16
N LYS A 39 36.09 37.87 -33.26
CA LYS A 39 36.35 37.01 -32.10
C LYS A 39 35.10 36.71 -31.27
N GLN A 40 34.28 37.72 -31.01
CA GLN A 40 33.03 37.57 -30.25
C GLN A 40 32.02 36.66 -30.97
N VAL A 41 31.90 36.75 -32.29
CA VAL A 41 30.99 35.91 -33.09
C VAL A 41 31.48 34.45 -33.10
N LYS A 42 32.79 34.23 -33.24
CA LYS A 42 33.40 32.89 -33.13
C LYS A 42 33.15 32.25 -31.77
N GLU A 43 33.31 33.03 -30.68
CA GLU A 43 33.06 32.56 -29.32
C GLU A 43 31.58 32.16 -29.13
N TRP A 44 30.64 32.95 -29.66
CA TRP A 44 29.21 32.61 -29.63
C TRP A 44 28.86 31.39 -30.45
N ASP A 45 29.46 31.22 -31.64
CA ASP A 45 29.24 30.02 -32.44
C ASP A 45 29.74 28.77 -31.72
N VAL A 46 30.91 28.84 -31.07
CA VAL A 46 31.43 27.74 -30.24
C VAL A 46 30.52 27.45 -29.05
N GLU A 47 30.07 28.48 -28.33
CA GLU A 47 29.13 28.32 -27.21
C GLU A 47 27.80 27.71 -27.66
N LYS A 48 27.27 28.17 -28.78
CA LYS A 48 26.06 27.62 -29.41
C LYS A 48 26.23 26.15 -29.75
N GLU A 49 27.31 25.77 -30.43
CA GLU A 49 27.58 24.36 -30.76
C GLU A 49 27.77 23.51 -29.51
N MET A 50 28.42 24.05 -28.47
CA MET A 50 28.55 23.37 -27.18
C MET A 50 27.19 23.13 -26.50
N ILE A 51 26.30 24.13 -26.52
CA ILE A 51 24.94 24.01 -25.97
C ILE A 51 24.12 23.01 -26.78
N ILE A 52 24.20 23.04 -28.11
CA ILE A 52 23.50 22.09 -28.99
C ILE A 52 23.98 20.67 -28.72
N ALA A 53 25.29 20.45 -28.66
CA ALA A 53 25.87 19.14 -28.35
C ALA A 53 25.47 18.65 -26.96
N SER A 54 25.48 19.53 -25.96
CA SER A 54 25.07 19.22 -24.59
C SER A 54 23.57 18.86 -24.50
N ASN A 55 22.71 19.67 -25.11
CA ASN A 55 21.27 19.42 -25.16
C ASN A 55 20.96 18.10 -25.88
N ARG A 56 21.64 17.84 -27.00
CA ARG A 56 21.50 16.58 -27.74
C ARG A 56 21.91 15.37 -26.89
N SER A 57 23.07 15.44 -26.22
CA SER A 57 23.54 14.37 -25.34
C SER A 57 22.54 14.10 -24.21
N LEU A 58 21.99 15.15 -23.61
CA LEU A 58 20.99 15.02 -22.55
C LEU A 58 19.67 14.42 -23.08
N ALA A 59 19.23 14.82 -24.27
CA ALA A 59 18.05 14.26 -24.91
C ALA A 59 18.24 12.77 -25.23
N GLU A 60 19.39 12.40 -25.80
CA GLU A 60 19.74 11.00 -26.08
C GLU A 60 19.81 10.17 -24.79
N PHE A 61 20.38 10.71 -23.71
CA PHE A 61 20.38 10.07 -22.40
C PHE A 61 18.96 9.88 -21.84
N ASN A 62 18.12 10.91 -21.90
CA ASN A 62 16.73 10.82 -21.43
C ASN A 62 15.93 9.77 -22.22
N LEU A 63 16.10 9.73 -23.55
CA LEU A 63 15.49 8.71 -24.41
C LEU A 63 16.01 7.31 -24.08
N SER A 64 17.30 7.17 -23.72
CA SER A 64 17.86 5.89 -23.29
C SER A 64 17.26 5.37 -21.98
N LYS A 65 16.69 6.25 -21.15
CA LYS A 65 16.05 5.92 -19.87
C LYS A 65 14.56 5.62 -19.98
N GLU A 66 13.91 6.04 -21.06
CA GLU A 66 12.51 5.73 -21.36
C GLU A 66 12.16 4.22 -21.27
N PRO A 67 12.92 3.27 -21.86
CA PRO A 67 12.57 1.85 -21.78
C PRO A 67 12.66 1.29 -20.35
N GLU A 68 13.68 1.70 -19.59
CA GLU A 68 13.85 1.29 -18.18
C GLU A 68 12.68 1.81 -17.32
N LEU A 69 12.25 3.06 -17.55
CA LEU A 69 11.12 3.66 -16.84
C LEU A 69 9.79 2.96 -17.19
N GLU A 70 9.56 2.64 -18.46
CA GLU A 70 8.32 1.95 -18.85
C GLU A 70 8.28 0.52 -18.30
N GLU A 71 9.42 -0.18 -18.28
CA GLU A 71 9.52 -1.49 -17.65
C GLU A 71 9.22 -1.42 -16.13
N LEU A 72 9.86 -0.48 -15.42
CA LEU A 72 9.61 -0.27 -13.99
C LEU A 72 8.15 0.07 -13.71
N LYS A 73 7.54 0.93 -14.54
CA LYS A 73 6.12 1.29 -14.44
C LYS A 73 5.22 0.07 -14.63
N GLN A 74 5.52 -0.79 -15.60
CA GLN A 74 4.80 -2.05 -15.80
C GLN A 74 4.95 -2.99 -14.61
N GLN A 75 6.15 -3.15 -14.05
CA GLN A 75 6.38 -3.98 -12.87
C GLN A 75 5.63 -3.47 -11.63
N VAL A 76 5.55 -2.14 -11.45
CA VAL A 76 4.78 -1.53 -10.36
C VAL A 76 3.29 -1.81 -10.53
N LEU A 77 2.77 -1.68 -11.76
CA LEU A 77 1.38 -1.97 -12.06
C LEU A 77 1.04 -3.44 -11.77
N GLU A 78 1.86 -4.38 -12.24
CA GLU A 78 1.68 -5.82 -12.01
C GLU A 78 1.70 -6.16 -10.51
N LYS A 79 2.67 -5.62 -9.75
CA LYS A 79 2.74 -5.85 -8.30
C LYS A 79 1.56 -5.22 -7.55
N SER A 80 1.10 -4.06 -8.00
CA SER A 80 -0.08 -3.41 -7.42
C SER A 80 -1.33 -4.24 -7.65
N GLU A 81 -1.53 -4.74 -8.86
CA GLU A 81 -2.66 -5.61 -9.21
C GLU A 81 -2.62 -6.93 -8.41
N ALA A 82 -1.46 -7.58 -8.32
CA ALA A 82 -1.30 -8.76 -7.49
C ALA A 82 -1.61 -8.47 -6.00
N GLY A 83 -1.18 -7.32 -5.49
CA GLY A 83 -1.51 -6.86 -4.14
C GLY A 83 -3.01 -6.69 -3.92
N GLU A 84 -3.71 -6.09 -4.88
CA GLU A 84 -5.17 -5.95 -4.85
C GLU A 84 -5.87 -7.31 -4.85
N GLN A 85 -5.43 -8.24 -5.70
CA GLN A 85 -5.96 -9.61 -5.73
C GLN A 85 -5.77 -10.33 -4.38
N PHE A 86 -4.61 -10.17 -3.74
CA PHE A 86 -4.39 -10.73 -2.40
C PHE A 86 -5.31 -10.11 -1.34
N CYS A 87 -5.52 -8.79 -1.38
CA CYS A 87 -6.45 -8.11 -0.47
C CYS A 87 -7.87 -8.64 -0.63
N VAL A 88 -8.36 -8.78 -1.86
CA VAL A 88 -9.67 -9.38 -2.16
C VAL A 88 -9.74 -10.80 -1.62
N ARG A 89 -8.71 -11.63 -1.89
CA ARG A 89 -8.67 -13.02 -1.41
C ARG A 89 -8.68 -13.11 0.12
N ILE A 90 -7.96 -12.23 0.80
CA ILE A 90 -7.96 -12.16 2.27
C ILE A 90 -9.35 -11.77 2.78
N GLN A 91 -10.02 -10.81 2.14
CA GLN A 91 -11.36 -10.39 2.52
C GLN A 91 -12.38 -11.52 2.36
N GLU A 92 -12.31 -12.28 1.26
CA GLU A 92 -13.13 -13.48 1.07
C GLU A 92 -12.89 -14.53 2.16
N LEU A 93 -11.62 -14.81 2.47
CA LEU A 93 -11.25 -15.77 3.52
C LEU A 93 -11.72 -15.32 4.90
N LEU A 94 -11.67 -14.01 5.19
CA LEU A 94 -12.18 -13.45 6.44
C LEU A 94 -13.70 -13.58 6.53
N GLU A 95 -14.43 -13.34 5.43
CA GLU A 95 -15.89 -13.50 5.43
C GLU A 95 -16.28 -14.99 5.54
N GLU A 96 -15.56 -15.90 4.87
CA GLU A 96 -15.74 -17.34 5.02
C GLU A 96 -15.47 -17.80 6.46
N TYR A 97 -14.37 -17.31 7.06
CA TYR A 97 -14.03 -17.57 8.45
C TYR A 97 -15.12 -17.04 9.39
N LYS A 98 -15.60 -15.81 9.17
CA LYS A 98 -16.65 -15.18 9.97
C LYS A 98 -17.97 -15.92 9.84
N SER A 99 -18.33 -16.37 8.65
CA SER A 99 -19.50 -17.21 8.39
C SER A 99 -19.41 -18.55 9.14
N LYS A 100 -18.26 -19.24 9.07
CA LYS A 100 -18.05 -20.52 9.75
C LYS A 100 -17.95 -20.38 11.27
N SER A 101 -17.41 -19.27 11.76
CA SER A 101 -17.31 -18.97 13.18
C SER A 101 -18.55 -18.29 13.75
N ALA A 102 -19.47 -17.82 12.89
CA ALA A 102 -20.75 -17.26 13.31
C ALA A 102 -21.54 -18.33 14.08
N GLY A 103 -21.75 -18.10 15.37
CA GLY A 103 -22.42 -19.04 16.28
C GLY A 103 -21.49 -20.00 17.02
N ILE A 104 -20.20 -20.06 16.71
CA ILE A 104 -19.19 -20.87 17.43
C ILE A 104 -18.33 -19.95 18.31
N SER A 105 -18.97 -19.09 19.10
CA SER A 105 -18.24 -18.41 20.17
C SER A 105 -18.12 -19.34 21.37
N ALA A 106 -17.06 -19.17 22.17
CA ALA A 106 -16.89 -19.93 23.41
C ALA A 106 -18.09 -19.70 24.35
N ASP A 107 -18.59 -18.47 24.43
CA ASP A 107 -19.79 -18.12 25.20
C ASP A 107 -21.05 -18.82 24.67
N THR A 108 -21.28 -18.81 23.34
CA THR A 108 -22.40 -19.53 22.71
C THR A 108 -22.33 -21.03 23.00
N THR A 109 -21.14 -21.62 22.87
CA THR A 109 -20.92 -23.05 23.11
C THR A 109 -21.15 -23.41 24.58
N LEU A 110 -20.69 -22.57 25.52
CA LEU A 110 -20.93 -22.76 26.96
C LEU A 110 -22.43 -22.68 27.28
N ALA A 111 -23.14 -21.69 26.74
CA ALA A 111 -24.58 -21.53 26.95
C ALA A 111 -25.38 -22.73 26.41
N LEU A 112 -25.03 -23.22 25.21
CA LEU A 112 -25.63 -24.43 24.64
C LEU A 112 -25.37 -25.66 25.51
N LEU A 113 -24.13 -25.82 26.02
CA LEU A 113 -23.78 -26.95 26.87
C LEU A 113 -24.51 -26.92 28.22
N GLN A 114 -24.68 -25.75 28.82
CA GLN A 114 -25.47 -25.56 30.04
C GLN A 114 -26.95 -25.86 29.80
N THR A 115 -27.51 -25.40 28.68
CA THR A 115 -28.90 -25.68 28.28
C THR A 115 -29.11 -27.18 28.12
N SER A 116 -28.25 -27.86 27.36
CA SER A 116 -28.33 -29.32 27.19
C SER A 116 -28.04 -30.12 28.46
N ALA A 117 -27.35 -29.54 29.45
CA ALA A 117 -27.21 -30.16 30.77
C ALA A 117 -28.53 -30.08 31.54
N ALA A 118 -29.16 -28.91 31.56
CA ALA A 118 -30.46 -28.67 32.20
C ALA A 118 -31.58 -29.51 31.57
N GLU A 119 -31.63 -29.61 30.23
CA GLU A 119 -32.57 -30.48 29.51
C GLU A 119 -32.46 -31.94 29.96
N THR A 120 -31.23 -32.49 30.04
CA THR A 120 -31.05 -33.86 30.54
C THR A 120 -31.29 -34.03 32.04
N GLU A 121 -31.14 -32.95 32.82
CA GLU A 121 -31.50 -32.98 34.24
C GLU A 121 -33.02 -33.08 34.38
N GLU A 122 -33.78 -32.29 33.63
CA GLU A 122 -35.24 -32.37 33.57
C GLU A 122 -35.73 -33.73 33.05
N GLU A 123 -35.15 -34.27 31.98
CA GLU A 123 -35.46 -35.62 31.47
C GLU A 123 -35.26 -36.68 32.56
N SER A 124 -34.13 -36.63 33.29
CA SER A 124 -33.87 -37.58 34.37
C SER A 124 -34.83 -37.42 35.55
N GLU A 125 -35.26 -36.19 35.85
CA GLU A 125 -36.23 -35.92 36.90
C GLU A 125 -37.61 -36.46 36.52
N ASN A 126 -38.03 -36.29 35.26
CA ASN A 126 -39.29 -36.87 34.76
C ASN A 126 -39.31 -38.40 34.90
N ILE A 127 -38.21 -39.08 34.58
CA ILE A 127 -38.06 -40.53 34.76
C ILE A 127 -38.14 -40.91 36.24
N ALA A 128 -37.50 -40.13 37.12
CA ALA A 128 -37.58 -40.34 38.56
C ALA A 128 -39.02 -40.17 39.08
N GLN A 129 -39.74 -39.15 38.62
CA GLN A 129 -41.14 -38.91 38.98
C GLN A 129 -42.06 -40.04 38.49
N ASP A 130 -41.85 -40.54 37.28
CA ASP A 130 -42.61 -41.67 36.74
C ASP A 130 -42.38 -42.96 37.55
N PHE A 131 -41.16 -43.17 38.05
CA PHE A 131 -40.87 -44.29 38.97
C PHE A 131 -41.56 -44.10 40.33
N LEU A 132 -41.43 -42.90 40.94
CA LEU A 132 -42.04 -42.60 42.25
C LEU A 132 -43.57 -42.65 42.23
N SER A 133 -44.19 -42.35 41.09
CA SER A 133 -45.63 -42.45 40.87
C SER A 133 -46.08 -43.87 40.46
N GLY A 134 -45.16 -44.82 40.33
CA GLY A 134 -45.45 -46.21 39.98
C GLY A 134 -45.83 -46.45 38.52
N LYS A 135 -45.55 -45.49 37.61
CA LYS A 135 -45.82 -45.64 36.17
C LYS A 135 -44.81 -46.53 35.45
N ILE A 136 -43.60 -46.66 36.00
CA ILE A 136 -42.53 -47.54 35.51
C ILE A 136 -42.02 -48.43 36.64
N ASP A 137 -41.50 -49.61 36.30
CA ASP A 137 -40.91 -50.56 37.24
C ASP A 137 -39.42 -50.28 37.47
N VAL A 138 -38.80 -51.05 38.36
CA VAL A 138 -37.40 -50.82 38.76
C VAL A 138 -36.41 -51.11 37.64
N ASP A 139 -36.70 -52.13 36.80
CA ASP A 139 -35.81 -52.53 35.72
C ASP A 139 -35.77 -51.47 34.63
N LYS A 140 -36.95 -50.95 34.24
CA LYS A 140 -37.06 -49.84 33.28
C LYS A 140 -36.48 -48.54 33.83
N PHE A 141 -36.67 -48.25 35.12
CA PHE A 141 -36.07 -47.08 35.75
C PHE A 141 -34.53 -47.13 35.65
N LEU A 142 -33.90 -48.27 35.96
CA LEU A 142 -32.45 -48.40 35.88
C LEU A 142 -31.94 -48.28 34.45
N GLU A 143 -32.64 -48.87 33.48
CA GLU A 143 -32.30 -48.80 32.05
C GLU A 143 -32.33 -47.36 31.51
N ASP A 144 -33.35 -46.57 31.87
CA ASP A 144 -33.54 -45.22 31.33
C ASP A 144 -32.80 -44.14 32.15
N PHE A 145 -32.79 -44.25 33.49
CA PHE A 145 -32.27 -43.20 34.38
C PHE A 145 -30.73 -43.15 34.41
N GLU A 146 -30.06 -44.30 34.53
CA GLU A 146 -28.60 -44.36 34.64
C GLU A 146 -27.87 -43.66 33.46
N PRO A 147 -28.17 -43.97 32.18
CA PRO A 147 -27.46 -43.36 31.05
C PRO A 147 -27.72 -41.85 30.96
N ILE A 148 -28.95 -41.40 31.23
CA ILE A 148 -29.30 -39.98 31.18
C ILE A 148 -28.60 -39.22 32.32
N ARG A 149 -28.60 -39.75 33.54
CA ARG A 149 -27.93 -39.11 34.68
C ARG A 149 -26.42 -39.04 34.49
N LYS A 150 -25.80 -40.09 33.94
CA LYS A 150 -24.39 -40.09 33.55
C LYS A 150 -24.08 -39.01 32.50
N LYS A 151 -24.93 -38.87 31.48
CA LYS A 151 -24.81 -37.86 30.43
C LYS A 151 -24.95 -36.44 30.98
N MET A 152 -25.92 -36.21 31.87
CA MET A 152 -26.13 -34.94 32.56
C MET A 152 -24.89 -34.54 33.35
N HIS A 153 -24.38 -35.41 34.24
CA HIS A 153 -23.20 -35.12 35.05
C HIS A 153 -21.97 -34.82 34.19
N LEU A 154 -21.78 -35.56 33.09
CA LEU A 154 -20.68 -35.31 32.16
C LEU A 154 -20.80 -33.93 31.49
N ARG A 155 -22.00 -33.53 31.06
CA ARG A 155 -22.24 -32.21 30.46
C ARG A 155 -22.04 -31.09 31.46
N LYS A 156 -22.55 -31.24 32.67
CA LYS A 156 -22.39 -30.28 33.77
C LYS A 156 -20.92 -30.07 34.12
N PHE A 157 -20.17 -31.15 34.30
CA PHE A 157 -18.72 -31.08 34.54
C PHE A 157 -17.97 -30.40 33.39
N LYS A 158 -18.30 -30.73 32.14
CA LYS A 158 -17.69 -30.07 30.96
C LYS A 158 -18.02 -28.58 30.91
N ALA A 159 -19.24 -28.16 31.25
CA ALA A 159 -19.62 -26.75 31.31
C ALA A 159 -18.85 -26.00 32.41
N GLU A 160 -18.73 -26.59 33.60
CA GLU A 160 -17.95 -26.03 34.70
C GLU A 160 -16.47 -25.86 34.32
N LYS A 161 -15.86 -26.89 33.73
CA LYS A 161 -14.46 -26.83 33.27
C LYS A 161 -14.26 -25.82 32.15
N MET A 162 -15.19 -25.73 31.21
CA MET A 162 -15.15 -24.71 30.17
C MET A 162 -15.26 -23.30 30.76
N SER A 163 -16.16 -23.08 31.71
CA SER A 163 -16.28 -21.78 32.42
C SER A 163 -15.02 -21.44 33.21
N GLU A 164 -14.35 -22.42 33.82
CA GLU A 164 -13.07 -22.23 34.53
C GLU A 164 -11.96 -21.80 33.56
N LEU A 165 -11.83 -22.50 32.42
CA LEU A 165 -10.86 -22.16 31.38
C LEU A 165 -11.09 -20.77 30.77
N MET A 166 -12.35 -20.35 30.64
CA MET A 166 -12.69 -19.02 30.14
C MET A 166 -12.41 -17.91 31.17
N ARG A 167 -12.55 -18.20 32.47
CA ARG A 167 -12.25 -17.24 33.56
C ARG A 167 -10.76 -17.12 33.87
N THR A 168 -9.99 -18.15 33.57
CA THR A 168 -8.56 -18.22 33.83
C THR A 168 -7.81 -18.11 32.50
N PRO A 169 -7.61 -16.89 31.94
CA PRO A 169 -6.76 -16.75 30.78
C PRO A 169 -5.38 -17.25 31.17
N ASN A 170 -4.99 -18.34 30.55
CA ASN A 170 -3.78 -19.10 30.84
C ASN A 170 -2.56 -18.17 30.97
N GLN A 171 -1.98 -18.08 32.18
CA GLN A 171 -0.64 -17.52 32.42
C GLN A 171 0.49 -18.45 31.92
N SER A 172 0.17 -19.42 31.06
CA SER A 172 1.15 -20.30 30.40
C SER A 172 1.29 -19.92 28.93
N SER A 173 1.73 -18.69 28.68
CA SER A 173 2.35 -18.31 27.41
C SER A 173 3.80 -18.79 27.41
N TYR A 174 4.01 -20.09 27.21
CA TYR A 174 5.23 -20.55 26.55
C TYR A 174 4.93 -20.60 25.05
N GLY A 175 5.75 -19.86 24.31
CA GLY A 175 5.57 -19.41 22.95
C GLY A 175 4.92 -20.41 21.99
N ASN A 176 3.84 -19.96 21.37
CA ASN A 176 3.63 -20.24 19.96
C ASN A 176 3.29 -18.89 19.31
N GLY A 177 4.32 -18.30 18.71
CA GLY A 177 4.31 -16.96 18.12
C GLY A 177 3.49 -16.87 16.84
N TYR A 178 2.18 -17.07 16.95
CA TYR A 178 1.25 -16.57 15.95
C TYR A 178 0.85 -15.16 16.37
N SER A 179 1.75 -14.24 16.05
CA SER A 179 1.39 -12.85 15.79
C SER A 179 0.09 -12.85 14.99
N LYS A 180 -0.91 -12.12 15.51
CA LYS A 180 -2.08 -11.70 14.72
C LYS A 180 -1.57 -11.28 13.34
N PRO A 181 -2.16 -11.72 12.22
CA PRO A 181 -1.74 -11.26 10.92
C PRO A 181 -1.86 -9.74 10.93
N TYR A 182 -0.70 -9.06 10.92
CA TYR A 182 -0.64 -7.63 10.69
C TYR A 182 -1.22 -7.45 9.29
N LEU A 183 -2.48 -7.00 9.23
CA LEU A 183 -2.97 -6.36 8.02
C LEU A 183 -2.05 -5.17 7.78
N PRO A 184 -1.36 -5.07 6.64
CA PRO A 184 -0.58 -3.90 6.30
C PRO A 184 -1.58 -2.78 5.99
N TYR A 185 -2.06 -2.10 7.02
CA TYR A 185 -2.58 -0.77 6.86
C TYR A 185 -1.39 0.10 6.46
N PRO A 186 -1.45 0.85 5.34
CA PRO A 186 -0.42 1.84 5.05
C PRO A 186 -0.55 2.96 6.08
N SER A 187 0.19 2.82 7.17
CA SER A 187 0.45 3.91 8.09
C SER A 187 1.34 4.90 7.36
N TYR A 188 0.72 5.88 6.71
CA TYR A 188 1.39 7.13 6.32
C TYR A 188 1.67 7.94 7.59
N GLY A 189 2.60 7.44 8.41
CA GLY A 189 3.31 8.21 9.43
C GLY A 189 4.69 8.53 8.87
N PRO A 190 5.15 9.79 8.89
CA PRO A 190 6.42 10.14 8.27
C PRO A 190 7.57 9.49 9.06
N PRO A 191 8.51 8.79 8.39
CA PRO A 191 9.73 8.34 9.04
C PRO A 191 10.60 9.54 9.40
N SER A 192 11.14 9.56 10.62
CA SER A 192 12.13 10.55 11.04
C SER A 192 13.42 10.34 10.26
N VAL A 193 13.62 11.12 9.20
CA VAL A 193 14.89 11.19 8.45
C VAL A 193 15.76 12.34 8.98
N PRO A 194 17.09 12.22 8.94
CA PRO A 194 18.00 13.30 9.34
C PRO A 194 17.83 14.52 8.44
N SER A 195 17.82 15.70 9.06
CA SER A 195 17.61 17.03 8.47
C SER A 195 18.45 17.29 7.21
N VAL A 196 17.78 17.48 6.07
CA VAL A 196 18.35 18.08 4.84
C VAL A 196 17.89 19.54 4.75
N PRO A 197 18.77 20.51 4.45
CA PRO A 197 18.45 21.93 4.58
C PRO A 197 17.81 22.47 3.29
N TYR A 198 16.50 22.32 3.15
CA TYR A 198 15.70 23.12 2.21
C TYR A 198 14.35 23.52 2.83
N PRO A 199 13.81 24.72 2.51
CA PRO A 199 12.66 25.29 3.20
C PRO A 199 11.35 24.60 2.81
N MET A 200 10.74 23.89 3.75
CA MET A 200 9.43 23.25 3.61
C MET A 200 8.32 24.29 3.88
N GLY A 201 7.84 24.97 2.84
CA GLY A 201 6.58 25.71 2.88
C GLY A 201 5.39 24.77 2.64
N PRO A 202 4.16 25.12 3.07
CA PRO A 202 2.99 24.26 2.85
C PRO A 202 2.68 24.17 1.34
N LEU A 203 2.94 23.00 0.75
CA LEU A 203 2.51 22.61 -0.59
C LEU A 203 1.00 22.39 -0.57
N ASN A 204 0.24 23.46 -0.79
CA ASN A 204 -1.19 23.40 -1.05
C ASN A 204 -1.39 22.98 -2.53
N MET A 205 -1.14 21.72 -2.86
CA MET A 205 -1.49 21.18 -4.18
C MET A 205 -2.95 20.67 -4.17
N PRO A 206 -3.83 21.15 -5.06
CA PRO A 206 -5.19 20.66 -5.16
C PRO A 206 -5.19 19.22 -5.73
N MET A 207 -5.81 18.29 -5.00
CA MET A 207 -6.07 16.91 -5.42
C MET A 207 -7.08 16.90 -6.58
N PRO A 208 -6.75 16.36 -7.77
CA PRO A 208 -7.73 16.16 -8.84
C PRO A 208 -8.63 14.96 -8.50
N GLY A 209 -9.95 15.16 -8.38
CA GLY A 209 -10.91 14.04 -8.37
C GLY A 209 -12.14 14.15 -7.46
N MET A 210 -12.35 15.23 -6.71
CA MET A 210 -13.52 15.37 -5.81
C MET A 210 -14.50 16.45 -6.28
N TYR A 211 -15.04 16.30 -7.49
CA TYR A 211 -16.32 16.94 -7.82
C TYR A 211 -17.38 15.85 -7.96
N GLY A 212 -18.18 15.70 -6.91
CA GLY A 212 -19.45 15.00 -6.98
C GLY A 212 -20.41 15.78 -7.88
N ASN A 213 -21.03 15.08 -8.82
CA ASN A 213 -22.14 15.60 -9.60
C ASN A 213 -23.33 15.86 -8.66
N HIS A 214 -23.72 17.12 -8.52
CA HIS A 214 -25.04 17.50 -8.05
C HIS A 214 -25.81 18.09 -9.23
N PHE A 215 -26.73 17.30 -9.77
CA PHE A 215 -27.97 17.78 -10.37
C PHE A 215 -29.09 17.47 -9.40
#